data_AF-A0A842QRN5-F1
#
_entry.id   AF-A0A842QRN5-F1
#
_cell.length_a   1.000
_cell.length_b   1.000
_cell.length_c   1.000
_cell.angle_alpha   90.00
_cell.angle_beta   90.00
_cell.angle_gamma   90.00
#
_symmetry.space_group_name_H-M   'P 1'
#
loop_
_entity.id
_entity.type
_entity.pdbx_description
1 polymer ?
#
loop_
_entity_poly.entity_id
_entity_poly.type
_entity_poly.pdbx_seq_one_letter_code
_entity_poly.pdbx_strand_id
1 'polypeptide(L)'
;MSDEKNRMRNVSGKNFEEVVDVIGNPVRRRIIQKLSEGPDYTLRLSNELNIHQQLASKHLKVIKNAQLVDVVRQPSHRGADKKVFSLNKFYSLQIDFSPNLYNQRLISFNNPQLWINADNYMDRLEDEVTELREEECGIDTINPLAQIVQNIDDELGSLEKRRARLLYIRNLAMNASVQALEELDRKKRQIIHYVINQGSASIVEISRHMQLREQTIKDLVDDLESEDILKKMGNMVTLAELA
;
A
#
# COMPACT_ATOMS: atom_id res chain seq x y z
N MET A 1 21.38 -6.65 -0.58
CA MET A 1 20.42 -6.42 0.53
C MET A 1 19.58 -5.14 0.39
N SER A 2 19.96 -4.14 -0.43
CA SER A 2 19.11 -2.96 -0.72
C SER A 2 18.04 -3.21 -1.80
N ASP A 3 18.35 -4.03 -2.81
CA ASP A 3 17.42 -4.35 -3.90
C ASP A 3 16.21 -5.20 -3.47
N GLU A 4 16.37 -6.01 -2.42
CA GLU A 4 15.34 -6.92 -1.93
C GLU A 4 14.26 -6.18 -1.13
N LYS A 5 14.66 -5.17 -0.34
CA LYS A 5 13.73 -4.22 0.30
C LYS A 5 12.95 -3.38 -0.70
N ASN A 6 13.49 -3.15 -1.90
CA ASN A 6 12.81 -2.40 -2.96
C ASN A 6 11.82 -3.28 -3.75
N ARG A 7 12.08 -4.59 -3.85
CA ARG A 7 11.18 -5.57 -4.49
C ARG A 7 9.91 -5.84 -3.70
N MET A 8 9.94 -5.80 -2.36
CA MET A 8 8.73 -5.95 -1.54
C MET A 8 7.83 -4.69 -1.54
N ARG A 9 8.31 -3.55 -2.08
CA ARG A 9 7.59 -2.29 -1.94
C ARG A 9 6.52 -2.01 -2.98
N ASN A 10 6.59 -2.53 -4.21
CA ASN A 10 5.77 -1.95 -5.27
C ASN A 10 5.31 -2.97 -6.31
N VAL A 11 4.01 -3.19 -6.35
CA VAL A 11 3.32 -3.28 -7.64
C VAL A 11 3.73 -2.02 -8.44
N SER A 12 4.14 -2.18 -9.71
CA SER A 12 4.62 -1.08 -10.59
C SER A 12 3.91 0.26 -10.33
N GLY A 13 4.64 1.38 -10.30
CA GLY A 13 4.05 2.71 -10.07
C GLY A 13 2.89 3.04 -11.02
N LYS A 14 2.85 2.43 -12.20
CA LYS A 14 1.71 2.50 -13.13
C LYS A 14 0.41 1.92 -12.55
N ASN A 15 0.50 0.81 -11.84
CA ASN A 15 -0.66 0.14 -11.26
C ASN A 15 -1.23 0.95 -10.08
N PHE A 16 -0.38 1.66 -9.33
CA PHE A 16 -0.84 2.55 -8.25
C PHE A 16 -1.76 3.66 -8.78
N GLU A 17 -1.31 4.41 -9.79
CA GLU A 17 -2.09 5.52 -10.36
C GLU A 17 -3.42 5.04 -10.96
N GLU A 18 -3.43 3.89 -11.64
CA GLU A 18 -4.64 3.29 -12.20
C GLU A 18 -5.65 2.91 -11.11
N VAL A 19 -5.19 2.31 -10.01
CA VAL A 19 -6.06 1.98 -8.87
C VAL A 19 -6.59 3.26 -8.21
N VAL A 20 -5.74 4.26 -7.98
CA VAL A 20 -6.14 5.55 -7.38
C VAL A 20 -7.17 6.27 -8.25
N ASP A 21 -6.99 6.32 -9.57
CA ASP A 21 -7.99 6.90 -10.47
C ASP A 21 -9.34 6.17 -10.33
N VAL A 22 -9.34 4.84 -10.34
CA VAL A 22 -10.58 4.07 -10.20
C VAL A 22 -11.27 4.38 -8.87
N ILE A 23 -10.59 4.23 -7.74
CA ILE A 23 -11.20 4.41 -6.42
C ILE A 23 -11.52 5.87 -6.11
N GLY A 24 -10.91 6.84 -6.79
CA GLY A 24 -11.16 8.26 -6.60
C GLY A 24 -12.63 8.65 -6.83
N ASN A 25 -13.35 7.87 -7.63
CA ASN A 25 -14.78 8.08 -7.87
C ASN A 25 -15.68 7.27 -6.91
N PRO A 26 -16.63 7.90 -6.21
CA PRO A 26 -17.49 7.23 -5.24
C PRO A 26 -18.42 6.16 -5.83
N VAL A 27 -18.90 6.35 -7.07
CA VAL A 27 -19.75 5.36 -7.75
C VAL A 27 -18.94 4.10 -8.07
N ARG A 28 -17.68 4.26 -8.50
CA ARG A 28 -16.78 3.11 -8.72
C ARG A 28 -16.49 2.36 -7.43
N ARG A 29 -16.28 3.07 -6.30
CA ARG A 29 -16.14 2.42 -4.99
C ARG A 29 -17.38 1.62 -4.59
N ARG A 30 -18.58 2.17 -4.80
CA ARG A 30 -19.85 1.46 -4.53
C ARG A 30 -20.04 0.23 -5.44
N ILE A 31 -19.63 0.31 -6.70
CA ILE A 31 -19.63 -0.85 -7.60
C ILE A 31 -18.66 -1.93 -7.10
N ILE A 32 -17.44 -1.55 -6.72
CA ILE A 32 -16.44 -2.49 -6.17
C ILE A 32 -16.95 -3.12 -4.87
N GLN A 33 -17.56 -2.34 -3.97
CA GLN A 33 -18.19 -2.85 -2.74
C GLN A 33 -19.28 -3.89 -3.03
N LYS A 34 -20.11 -3.67 -4.06
CA LYS A 34 -21.09 -4.66 -4.47
C LYS A 34 -20.47 -5.91 -5.07
N LEU A 35 -19.40 -5.75 -5.85
CA LEU A 35 -18.68 -6.89 -6.43
C LEU A 35 -17.85 -7.66 -5.40
N SER A 36 -17.57 -7.11 -4.21
CA SER A 36 -16.96 -7.86 -3.10
C SER A 36 -17.95 -8.77 -2.37
N GLU A 37 -19.26 -8.54 -2.52
CA GLU A 37 -20.32 -9.43 -2.03
C GLU A 37 -20.54 -10.63 -2.99
N GLY A 38 -20.16 -10.48 -4.26
CA GLY A 38 -20.19 -11.54 -5.27
C GLY A 38 -20.23 -11.01 -6.71
N PRO A 39 -20.04 -11.88 -7.73
CA PRO A 39 -20.12 -11.47 -9.14
C PRO A 39 -21.53 -11.00 -9.53
N ASP A 40 -21.61 -9.94 -10.34
CA ASP A 40 -22.91 -9.40 -10.75
C ASP A 40 -22.92 -8.76 -12.15
N TYR A 41 -24.11 -8.66 -12.76
CA TYR A 41 -24.32 -8.04 -14.07
C TYR A 41 -24.72 -6.57 -13.96
N THR A 42 -24.38 -5.79 -14.99
CA THR A 42 -24.55 -4.33 -14.99
C THR A 42 -25.95 -3.84 -14.61
N LEU A 43 -27.01 -4.51 -15.07
CA LEU A 43 -28.39 -4.09 -14.79
C LEU A 43 -28.75 -4.23 -13.31
N ARG A 44 -28.28 -5.29 -12.62
CA ARG A 44 -28.54 -5.43 -11.18
C ARG A 44 -27.75 -4.39 -10.39
N LEU A 45 -26.47 -4.23 -10.69
CA LEU A 45 -25.63 -3.18 -10.10
C LEU A 45 -26.23 -1.78 -10.31
N SER A 46 -26.78 -1.47 -11.48
CA SER A 46 -27.43 -0.17 -11.72
C SER A 46 -28.67 0.04 -10.88
N ASN A 47 -29.48 -1.02 -10.71
CA ASN A 47 -30.70 -0.97 -9.91
C ASN A 47 -30.39 -0.83 -8.41
N GLU A 48 -29.48 -1.66 -7.87
CA GLU A 48 -29.10 -1.63 -6.46
C GLU A 48 -28.42 -0.32 -6.06
N LEU A 49 -27.61 0.24 -6.96
CA LEU A 49 -26.92 1.51 -6.69
C LEU A 49 -27.77 2.74 -6.99
N ASN A 50 -28.97 2.54 -7.57
CA ASN A 50 -29.87 3.58 -8.05
C ASN A 50 -29.18 4.57 -9.02
N ILE A 51 -28.52 4.03 -10.03
CA ILE A 51 -27.81 4.80 -11.07
C ILE A 51 -28.28 4.38 -12.46
N HIS A 52 -28.18 5.27 -13.45
CA HIS A 52 -28.49 4.92 -14.82
C HIS A 52 -27.60 3.77 -15.33
N GLN A 53 -28.20 2.80 -16.02
CA GLN A 53 -27.48 1.62 -16.53
C GLN A 53 -26.29 1.98 -17.42
N GLN A 54 -26.43 2.99 -18.29
CA GLN A 54 -25.33 3.47 -19.14
C GLN A 54 -24.15 4.02 -18.32
N LEU A 55 -24.43 4.67 -17.18
CA LEU A 55 -23.42 5.17 -16.26
C LEU A 55 -22.70 3.99 -15.57
N ALA A 56 -23.46 2.99 -15.12
CA ALA A 56 -22.89 1.75 -14.56
C ALA A 56 -21.99 1.04 -15.59
N SER A 57 -22.41 0.91 -16.85
CA SER A 57 -21.59 0.37 -17.94
C SER A 57 -20.29 1.15 -18.13
N LYS A 58 -20.35 2.49 -18.13
CA LYS A 58 -19.18 3.36 -18.27
C LYS A 58 -18.20 3.15 -17.13
N HIS A 59 -18.68 3.09 -15.89
CA HIS A 59 -17.83 2.84 -14.73
C HIS A 59 -17.19 1.46 -14.75
N LEU A 60 -17.97 0.41 -15.04
CA LEU A 60 -17.45 -0.97 -15.16
C LEU A 60 -16.38 -1.10 -16.25
N LYS A 61 -16.50 -0.35 -17.35
CA LYS A 61 -15.45 -0.30 -18.38
C LYS A 61 -14.14 0.29 -17.84
N VAL A 62 -14.21 1.35 -17.04
CA VAL A 62 -13.01 1.96 -16.40
C VAL A 62 -12.39 1.00 -15.40
N ILE A 63 -13.20 0.38 -14.53
CA ILE A 63 -12.71 -0.60 -13.53
C ILE A 63 -12.06 -1.81 -14.21
N LYS A 64 -12.66 -2.31 -15.30
CA LYS A 64 -12.11 -3.40 -16.11
C LYS A 64 -10.79 -3.02 -16.78
N ASN A 65 -10.70 -1.81 -17.34
CA ASN A 65 -9.48 -1.35 -18.02
C ASN A 65 -8.28 -1.26 -17.04
N ALA A 66 -8.54 -0.95 -15.77
CA ALA A 66 -7.56 -1.01 -14.68
C ALA A 66 -7.30 -2.43 -14.15
N GLN A 67 -7.84 -3.47 -14.81
CA GLN A 67 -7.66 -4.88 -14.44
C GLN A 67 -8.09 -5.25 -13.01
N LEU A 68 -9.07 -4.51 -12.46
CA LEU A 68 -9.63 -4.78 -11.13
C LEU A 68 -10.82 -5.77 -11.16
N VAL A 69 -11.43 -5.94 -12.32
CA VAL A 69 -12.54 -6.88 -12.54
C VAL A 69 -12.37 -7.64 -13.85
N ASP A 70 -12.80 -8.90 -13.84
CA ASP A 70 -12.96 -9.73 -15.03
C ASP A 70 -14.42 -9.84 -15.45
N VAL A 71 -14.65 -10.23 -16.71
CA VAL A 71 -15.98 -10.58 -17.21
C VAL A 71 -16.05 -12.09 -17.35
N VAL A 72 -16.83 -12.72 -16.47
CA VAL A 72 -17.01 -14.17 -16.42
C VAL A 72 -18.36 -14.53 -17.04
N ARG A 73 -18.44 -15.69 -17.71
CA ARG A 73 -19.70 -16.25 -18.17
C ARG A 73 -20.30 -17.09 -17.05
N GLN A 74 -21.49 -16.72 -16.60
CA GLN A 74 -22.26 -17.49 -15.64
C GLN A 74 -23.37 -18.25 -16.38
N PRO A 75 -23.41 -19.59 -16.29
CA PRO A 75 -24.47 -20.39 -16.88
C PRO A 75 -25.83 -19.95 -16.36
N SER A 76 -26.81 -19.81 -17.26
CA SER A 76 -28.16 -19.45 -16.86
C SER A 76 -29.09 -20.67 -16.91
N HIS A 77 -29.84 -20.92 -15.83
CA HIS A 77 -30.87 -21.96 -15.81
C HIS A 77 -32.03 -21.67 -16.79
N ARG A 78 -32.20 -20.42 -17.22
CA ARG A 78 -33.22 -20.00 -18.19
C ARG A 78 -32.63 -18.94 -19.13
N GLY A 79 -32.15 -19.38 -20.31
CA GLY A 79 -31.66 -18.51 -21.37
C GLY A 79 -30.15 -18.60 -21.61
N ALA A 80 -29.61 -17.64 -22.36
CA ALA A 80 -28.18 -17.57 -22.66
C ALA A 80 -27.34 -17.20 -21.43
N ASP A 81 -26.09 -17.67 -21.41
CA ASP A 81 -25.12 -17.34 -20.36
C ASP A 81 -25.04 -15.84 -20.10
N LYS A 82 -25.02 -15.48 -18.81
CA LYS A 82 -24.93 -14.08 -18.40
C LYS A 82 -23.46 -13.68 -18.27
N LYS A 83 -23.12 -12.52 -18.83
CA LYS A 83 -21.83 -11.88 -18.55
C LYS A 83 -21.93 -11.14 -17.22
N VAL A 84 -21.17 -11.62 -16.24
CA VAL A 84 -21.06 -10.99 -14.92
C VAL A 84 -19.67 -10.42 -14.74
N PHE A 85 -19.57 -9.38 -13.92
CA PHE A 85 -18.31 -8.79 -13.49
C PHE A 85 -17.92 -9.41 -12.15
N SER A 86 -16.65 -9.73 -11.96
CA SER A 86 -16.12 -10.30 -10.72
C SER A 86 -14.79 -9.65 -10.38
N LEU A 87 -14.54 -9.34 -9.10
CA LEU A 87 -13.24 -8.88 -8.64
C LEU A 87 -12.22 -10.01 -8.78
N ASN A 88 -11.06 -9.70 -9.37
CA ASN A 88 -9.99 -10.67 -9.64
C ASN A 88 -8.66 -10.31 -8.94
N LYS A 89 -8.63 -9.21 -8.21
CA LYS A 89 -7.46 -8.71 -7.48
C LYS A 89 -7.81 -8.37 -6.04
N PHE A 90 -6.92 -8.78 -5.15
CA PHE A 90 -6.89 -8.47 -3.73
C PHE A 90 -5.84 -7.36 -3.53
N TYR A 91 -6.31 -6.12 -3.36
CA TYR A 91 -5.46 -4.96 -3.17
C TYR A 91 -5.71 -4.28 -1.83
N SER A 92 -4.63 -3.88 -1.16
CA SER A 92 -4.65 -2.90 -0.08
C SER A 92 -3.90 -1.66 -0.54
N LEU A 93 -4.58 -0.51 -0.49
CA LEU A 93 -4.01 0.79 -0.81
C LEU A 93 -3.77 1.57 0.48
N GLN A 94 -2.54 2.05 0.66
CA GLN A 94 -2.15 2.88 1.78
C GLN A 94 -1.54 4.19 1.29
N ILE A 95 -2.02 5.31 1.83
CA ILE A 95 -1.47 6.65 1.60
C ILE A 95 -1.33 7.31 2.97
N ASP A 96 -0.10 7.55 3.41
CA ASP A 96 0.20 8.24 4.67
C ASP A 96 0.78 9.62 4.36
N PHE A 97 0.27 10.65 5.03
CA PHE A 97 0.82 11.99 4.94
C PHE A 97 0.76 12.73 6.27
N SER A 98 1.83 13.44 6.61
CA SER A 98 1.94 14.39 7.71
C SER A 98 3.16 15.30 7.48
N PRO A 99 3.41 16.33 8.31
CA PRO A 99 4.69 17.04 8.24
C PRO A 99 5.84 16.01 8.29
N ASN A 100 6.78 16.03 7.35
CA ASN A 100 7.91 15.07 7.31
C ASN A 100 7.55 13.59 7.01
N LEU A 101 6.33 13.30 6.54
CA LEU A 101 5.94 11.97 6.09
C LEU A 101 5.09 12.07 4.82
N TYR A 102 5.55 11.40 3.78
CA TYR A 102 4.71 11.05 2.65
C TYR A 102 5.10 9.65 2.20
N ASN A 103 4.14 8.73 2.21
CA ASN A 103 4.33 7.35 1.81
C ASN A 103 3.08 6.88 1.08
N GLN A 104 3.28 6.11 0.02
CA GLN A 104 2.19 5.48 -0.70
C GLN A 104 2.58 4.05 -1.06
N ARG A 105 1.63 3.14 -0.95
CA ARG A 105 1.84 1.72 -1.21
C ARG A 105 0.59 1.08 -1.77
N LEU A 106 0.76 0.28 -2.82
CA LEU A 106 -0.25 -0.66 -3.29
C LEU A 106 0.27 -2.07 -3.04
N ILE A 107 -0.41 -2.79 -2.15
CA ILE A 107 -0.09 -4.16 -1.75
C ILE A 107 -1.07 -5.09 -2.47
N SER A 108 -0.54 -6.05 -3.26
CA SER A 108 -1.35 -7.18 -3.72
C SER A 108 -1.15 -8.36 -2.79
N PHE A 109 -2.26 -8.92 -2.29
CA PHE A 109 -2.23 -10.10 -1.43
C PHE A 109 -2.82 -11.34 -2.11
N ASN A 110 -2.82 -11.37 -3.45
CA ASN A 110 -3.15 -12.55 -4.24
C ASN A 110 -2.15 -13.70 -4.12
N ASN A 111 -0.92 -13.41 -3.65
CA ASN A 111 0.14 -14.40 -3.53
C ASN A 111 0.69 -14.38 -2.10
N PRO A 112 0.16 -15.24 -1.20
CA PRO A 112 0.57 -15.27 0.21
C PRO A 112 2.06 -15.63 0.39
N GLN A 113 2.69 -16.30 -0.57
CA GLN A 113 4.12 -16.67 -0.52
C GLN A 113 5.08 -15.47 -0.49
N LEU A 114 4.58 -14.26 -0.81
CA LEU A 114 5.36 -13.03 -0.69
C LEU A 114 5.33 -12.43 0.73
N TRP A 115 4.51 -12.99 1.62
CA TRP A 115 4.18 -12.48 2.95
C TRP A 115 4.49 -13.50 4.05
N ILE A 116 5.60 -14.24 3.88
CA ILE A 116 6.02 -15.28 4.83
C ILE A 116 6.68 -14.62 6.05
N ASN A 117 6.19 -14.96 7.23
CA ASN A 117 6.84 -14.66 8.50
C ASN A 117 7.49 -15.93 9.05
N ALA A 118 8.40 -15.77 10.02
CA ALA A 118 9.06 -16.90 10.67
C ALA A 118 8.16 -17.61 11.71
N ASP A 119 6.93 -17.13 11.94
CA ASP A 119 6.01 -17.67 12.91
C ASP A 119 4.94 -18.57 12.27
N ASN A 120 4.74 -19.75 12.86
CA ASN A 120 3.75 -20.73 12.39
C ASN A 120 2.31 -20.35 12.77
N TYR A 121 2.01 -19.10 13.12
CA TYR A 121 0.66 -18.68 13.49
C TYR A 121 -0.24 -18.54 12.27
N MET A 122 0.27 -17.89 11.22
CA MET A 122 -0.47 -17.70 9.96
C MET A 122 -0.74 -19.05 9.27
N ASP A 123 0.26 -19.93 9.23
CA ASP A 123 0.11 -21.29 8.67
C ASP A 123 -1.03 -22.07 9.36
N ARG A 124 -1.11 -21.98 10.70
CA ARG A 124 -2.17 -22.65 11.46
C ARG A 124 -3.56 -22.09 11.18
N LEU A 125 -3.69 -20.77 11.00
CA LEU A 125 -4.96 -20.16 10.61
C LEU A 125 -5.38 -20.57 9.19
N GLU A 126 -4.42 -20.69 8.26
CA GLU A 126 -4.68 -21.19 6.91
C GLU A 126 -5.15 -22.65 6.92
N ASP A 127 -4.51 -23.49 7.75
CA ASP A 127 -4.91 -24.88 7.95
C ASP A 127 -6.32 -24.99 8.55
N GLU A 128 -6.63 -24.24 9.61
CA GLU A 128 -7.95 -24.24 10.27
C GLU A 128 -9.08 -23.85 9.29
N VAL A 129 -8.86 -22.84 8.45
CA VAL A 129 -9.81 -22.45 7.40
C VAL A 129 -9.95 -23.53 6.32
N THR A 130 -8.86 -24.23 5.99
CA THR A 130 -8.87 -25.29 4.98
C THR A 130 -9.62 -26.53 5.47
N GLU A 131 -9.39 -26.96 6.70
CA GLU A 131 -10.08 -28.09 7.34
C GLU A 131 -11.59 -27.87 7.40
N LEU A 132 -12.04 -26.69 7.82
CA LEU A 132 -13.47 -26.32 7.88
C LEU A 132 -14.16 -26.26 6.51
N ARG A 133 -13.40 -26.16 5.41
CA ARG A 133 -13.95 -26.20 4.04
C ARG A 133 -14.11 -27.64 3.52
N GLU A 134 -13.36 -28.59 4.07
CA GLU A 134 -13.36 -29.99 3.65
C GLU A 134 -14.42 -30.82 4.38
N GLU A 135 -14.74 -30.47 5.64
CA GLU A 135 -15.90 -31.01 6.35
C GLU A 135 -17.21 -30.56 5.68
N GLU A 136 -18.20 -31.45 5.58
CA GLU A 136 -19.43 -31.26 4.81
C GLU A 136 -20.02 -29.84 4.98
N CYS A 137 -19.94 -29.06 3.89
CA CYS A 137 -20.30 -27.64 3.83
C CYS A 137 -21.77 -27.41 4.21
N GLY A 138 -22.02 -27.25 5.51
CA GLY A 138 -23.31 -27.02 6.14
C GLY A 138 -23.37 -25.67 6.86
N ILE A 139 -24.55 -25.31 7.36
CA ILE A 139 -24.74 -24.06 8.12
C ILE A 139 -23.88 -24.06 9.40
N ASP A 140 -23.54 -25.24 9.92
CA ASP A 140 -22.80 -25.41 11.17
C ASP A 140 -21.34 -24.93 11.09
N THR A 141 -20.72 -24.91 9.89
CA THR A 141 -19.35 -24.38 9.70
C THR A 141 -19.29 -22.85 9.66
N ILE A 142 -20.44 -22.17 9.53
CA ILE A 142 -20.50 -20.70 9.47
C ILE A 142 -20.06 -20.06 10.79
N ASN A 143 -20.44 -20.65 11.94
CA ASN A 143 -20.08 -20.09 13.25
C ASN A 143 -18.57 -20.15 13.51
N PRO A 144 -17.87 -21.30 13.32
CA PRO A 144 -16.41 -21.35 13.37
C PRO A 144 -15.72 -20.36 12.42
N LEU A 145 -16.16 -20.30 11.15
CA LEU A 145 -15.59 -19.38 10.16
C LEU A 145 -15.78 -17.91 10.57
N ALA A 146 -16.95 -17.55 11.11
CA ALA A 146 -17.21 -16.20 11.61
C ALA A 146 -16.29 -15.85 12.79
N GLN A 147 -15.99 -16.80 13.67
CA GLN A 147 -15.05 -16.59 14.78
C GLN A 147 -13.62 -16.38 14.27
N ILE A 148 -13.18 -17.15 13.27
CA ILE A 148 -11.86 -16.96 12.63
C ILE A 148 -11.78 -15.57 12.01
N VAL A 149 -12.78 -15.16 11.24
CA VAL A 149 -12.84 -13.82 10.63
C VAL A 149 -12.77 -12.73 11.71
N GLN A 150 -13.54 -12.86 12.80
CA GLN A 150 -13.52 -11.89 13.90
C GLN A 150 -12.13 -11.79 14.55
N ASN A 151 -11.46 -12.93 14.79
CA ASN A 151 -10.12 -12.94 15.35
C ASN A 151 -9.10 -12.25 14.44
N ILE A 152 -9.17 -12.51 13.12
CA ILE A 152 -8.33 -11.85 12.12
C ILE A 152 -8.58 -10.34 12.09
N ASP A 153 -9.85 -9.91 12.09
CA ASP A 153 -10.22 -8.50 12.08
C ASP A 153 -9.74 -7.76 13.35
N ASP A 154 -9.81 -8.41 14.51
CA ASP A 154 -9.30 -7.86 15.77
C ASP A 154 -7.77 -7.73 15.76
N GLU A 155 -7.06 -8.71 15.22
CA GLU A 155 -5.61 -8.65 15.06
C GLU A 155 -5.20 -7.54 14.08
N LEU A 156 -5.82 -7.48 12.89
CA LEU A 156 -5.61 -6.41 11.92
C LEU A 156 -5.88 -5.03 12.55
N GLY A 157 -6.96 -4.90 13.33
CA GLY A 157 -7.28 -3.68 14.07
C GLY A 157 -6.22 -3.31 15.11
N SER A 158 -5.63 -4.29 15.79
CA SER A 158 -4.54 -4.05 16.74
C SER A 158 -3.25 -3.59 16.05
N LEU A 159 -2.93 -4.17 14.89
CA LEU A 159 -1.79 -3.81 14.07
C LEU A 159 -1.93 -2.40 13.51
N GLU A 160 -3.12 -2.00 13.05
CA GLU A 160 -3.38 -0.63 12.59
C GLU A 160 -3.25 0.41 13.71
N LYS A 161 -3.72 0.11 14.93
CA LYS A 161 -3.50 0.98 16.11
C LYS A 161 -2.01 1.14 16.42
N ARG A 162 -1.26 0.03 16.41
CA ARG A 162 0.20 0.04 16.63
C ARG A 162 0.91 0.84 15.54
N ARG A 163 0.53 0.64 14.27
CA ARG A 163 1.04 1.38 13.11
C ARG A 163 0.82 2.87 13.25
N ALA A 164 -0.40 3.31 13.58
CA ALA A 164 -0.72 4.71 13.81
C ALA A 164 0.15 5.33 14.91
N ARG A 165 0.38 4.59 16.02
CA ARG A 165 1.26 5.06 17.10
C ARG A 165 2.71 5.20 16.66
N LEU A 166 3.22 4.26 15.86
CA LEU A 166 4.58 4.33 15.30
C LEU A 166 4.74 5.51 14.33
N LEU A 167 3.75 5.77 13.48
CA LEU A 167 3.74 6.94 12.58
C LEU A 167 3.78 8.26 13.36
N TYR A 168 3.02 8.33 14.46
CA TYR A 168 3.05 9.48 15.37
C TYR A 168 4.43 9.69 16.01
N ILE A 169 5.03 8.63 16.58
CA ILE A 169 6.37 8.71 17.19
C ILE A 169 7.42 9.09 16.15
N ARG A 170 7.35 8.53 14.94
CA ARG A 170 8.22 8.90 13.82
C ARG A 170 8.11 10.39 13.50
N ASN A 171 6.91 10.96 13.47
CA ASN A 171 6.70 12.38 13.24
C ASN A 171 7.33 13.24 14.37
N LEU A 172 7.16 12.85 15.63
CA LEU A 172 7.81 13.53 16.75
C LEU A 172 9.34 13.55 16.61
N ALA A 173 9.94 12.40 16.27
CA ALA A 173 11.38 12.29 16.05
C ALA A 173 11.85 13.21 14.91
N MET A 174 11.15 13.19 13.77
CA MET A 174 11.47 14.06 12.63
C MET A 174 11.37 15.55 12.98
N ASN A 175 10.34 15.95 13.74
CA ASN A 175 10.17 17.35 14.14
C ASN A 175 11.30 17.80 15.08
N ALA A 176 11.68 16.96 16.05
CA ALA A 176 12.81 17.22 16.92
C ALA A 176 14.12 17.35 16.13
N SER A 177 14.33 16.51 15.10
CA SER A 177 15.48 16.64 14.20
C SER A 177 15.48 17.97 13.45
N VAL A 178 14.33 18.45 12.97
CA VAL A 178 14.24 19.76 12.29
C VAL A 178 14.59 20.90 13.24
N GLN A 179 14.11 20.85 14.49
CA GLN A 179 14.40 21.85 15.52
C GLN A 179 15.88 21.88 15.91
N ALA A 180 16.49 20.70 16.09
CA ALA A 180 17.92 20.58 16.43
C ALA A 180 18.84 21.18 15.35
N LEU A 181 18.35 21.31 14.12
CA LEU A 181 19.11 21.81 12.97
C LEU A 181 18.73 23.26 12.60
N GLU A 182 18.01 24.00 13.46
CA GLU A 182 17.54 25.37 13.16
C GLU A 182 18.66 26.35 12.84
N GLU A 183 19.82 26.21 13.50
CA GLU A 183 21.01 27.04 13.31
C GLU A 183 21.77 26.75 12.00
N LEU A 184 21.49 25.62 11.34
CA LEU A 184 22.15 25.26 10.08
C LEU A 184 21.53 25.99 8.88
N ASP A 185 22.36 26.21 7.86
CA ASP A 185 21.90 26.69 6.56
C ASP A 185 20.74 25.83 6.04
N ARG A 186 19.78 26.50 5.39
CA ARG A 186 18.57 25.87 4.88
C ARG A 186 18.86 24.68 3.96
N LYS A 187 19.90 24.76 3.11
CA LYS A 187 20.24 23.67 2.18
C LYS A 187 20.84 22.49 2.92
N LYS A 188 21.74 22.73 3.87
CA LYS A 188 22.30 21.69 4.75
C LYS A 188 21.20 20.95 5.51
N ARG A 189 20.24 21.69 6.08
CA ARG A 189 19.05 21.15 6.75
C ARG A 189 18.22 20.24 5.86
N GLN A 190 18.01 20.64 4.60
CA GLN A 190 17.26 19.85 3.63
C GLN A 190 17.97 18.54 3.26
N ILE A 191 19.29 18.55 3.13
CA ILE A 191 20.10 17.35 2.90
C ILE A 191 19.95 16.39 4.09
N ILE A 192 20.17 16.88 5.31
CA ILE A 192 20.08 16.06 6.52
C ILE A 192 18.68 15.49 6.68
N HIS A 193 17.63 16.31 6.52
CA HIS A 193 16.24 15.86 6.57
C HIS A 193 15.95 14.75 5.57
N TYR A 194 16.45 14.89 4.34
CA TYR A 194 16.31 13.86 3.31
C TYR A 194 17.04 12.56 3.68
N VAL A 195 18.28 12.66 4.19
CA VAL A 195 19.06 11.50 4.64
C VAL A 195 18.39 10.79 5.83
N ILE A 196 17.87 11.54 6.82
CA ILE A 196 17.10 10.95 7.95
C ILE A 196 15.85 10.22 7.40
N ASN A 197 15.15 10.82 6.45
CA ASN A 197 13.91 10.26 5.91
C ASN A 197 14.15 8.97 5.09
N GLN A 198 15.26 8.90 4.35
CA GLN A 198 15.63 7.73 3.52
C GLN A 198 16.51 6.70 4.25
N GLY A 199 17.10 7.07 5.39
CA GLY A 199 18.12 6.31 6.12
C GLY A 199 19.52 6.41 5.51
N SER A 200 19.61 6.43 4.18
CA SER A 200 20.83 6.68 3.41
C SER A 200 20.44 7.25 2.06
N ALA A 201 21.29 8.08 1.46
CA ALA A 201 21.02 8.62 0.13
C ALA A 201 22.30 8.77 -0.68
N SER A 202 22.21 8.55 -1.99
CA SER A 202 23.27 8.90 -2.92
C SER A 202 23.24 10.39 -3.26
N ILE A 203 24.39 10.93 -3.64
CA ILE A 203 24.53 12.32 -4.10
C ILE A 203 23.59 12.61 -5.28
N VAL A 204 23.40 11.64 -6.18
CA VAL A 204 22.50 11.74 -7.33
C VAL A 204 21.04 11.85 -6.88
N GLU A 205 20.63 11.07 -5.87
CA GLU A 205 19.27 11.13 -5.31
C GLU A 205 19.01 12.47 -4.63
N ILE A 206 19.96 12.97 -3.83
CA ILE A 206 19.89 14.27 -3.18
C ILE A 206 19.82 15.40 -4.23
N SER A 207 20.68 15.35 -5.26
CA SER A 207 20.69 16.31 -6.37
C SER A 207 19.35 16.36 -7.10
N ARG A 208 18.78 15.20 -7.42
CA ARG A 208 17.47 15.09 -8.07
C ARG A 208 16.35 15.63 -7.17
N HIS A 209 16.39 15.33 -5.88
CA HIS A 209 15.39 15.78 -4.92
C HIS A 209 15.43 17.30 -4.73
N MET A 210 16.63 17.87 -4.60
CA MET A 210 16.83 19.31 -4.36
C MET A 210 16.85 20.15 -5.65
N GLN A 211 16.88 19.51 -6.82
CA GLN A 211 17.02 20.17 -8.13
C GLN A 211 18.28 21.05 -8.22
N LEU A 212 19.38 20.59 -7.63
CA LEU A 212 20.69 21.25 -7.63
C LEU A 212 21.71 20.42 -8.38
N ARG A 213 22.79 21.04 -8.85
CA ARG A 213 23.92 20.33 -9.49
C ARG A 213 24.60 19.40 -8.48
N GLU A 214 25.01 18.22 -8.93
CA GLU A 214 25.72 17.25 -8.08
C GLU A 214 26.98 17.84 -7.43
N GLN A 215 27.70 18.72 -8.12
CA GLN A 215 28.87 19.39 -7.53
C GLN A 215 28.48 20.23 -6.32
N THR A 216 27.39 21.00 -6.40
CA THR A 216 26.89 21.78 -5.26
C THR A 216 26.44 20.89 -4.10
N ILE A 217 25.88 19.72 -4.38
CA ILE A 217 25.54 18.75 -3.34
C ILE A 217 26.80 18.15 -2.72
N LYS A 218 27.83 17.83 -3.52
CA LYS A 218 29.13 17.37 -3.01
C LYS A 218 29.73 18.37 -2.05
N ASP A 219 29.80 19.64 -2.44
CA ASP A 219 30.36 20.70 -1.60
C ASP A 219 29.60 20.82 -0.26
N LEU A 220 28.26 20.79 -0.29
CA LEU A 220 27.43 20.83 0.93
C LEU A 220 27.55 19.58 1.81
N VAL A 221 27.73 18.40 1.20
CA VAL A 221 27.94 17.14 1.94
C VAL A 221 29.34 17.11 2.55
N ASP A 222 30.35 17.58 1.84
CA ASP A 222 31.73 17.64 2.33
C ASP A 222 31.83 18.63 3.51
N ASP A 223 31.10 19.75 3.47
CA ASP A 223 30.95 20.65 4.63
C ASP A 223 30.31 19.93 5.83
N LEU A 224 29.23 19.17 5.60
CA LEU A 224 28.52 18.44 6.66
C LEU A 224 29.31 17.26 7.22
N GLU A 225 30.21 16.69 6.43
CA GLU A 225 31.18 15.69 6.86
C GLU A 225 32.27 16.31 7.74
N SER A 226 32.73 17.53 7.42
CA SER A 226 33.69 18.26 8.26
C SER A 226 33.12 18.66 9.63
N GLU A 227 31.79 18.80 9.73
CA GLU A 227 31.05 19.08 10.96
C GLU A 227 30.69 17.78 11.74
N ASP A 228 31.12 16.60 11.28
CA ASP A 228 30.84 15.26 11.85
C ASP A 228 29.33 14.93 11.94
N ILE A 229 28.51 15.51 11.06
CA ILE A 229 27.05 15.27 11.00
C ILE A 229 26.74 14.12 10.04
N LEU A 230 27.44 14.06 8.92
CA LEU A 230 27.28 13.05 7.88
C LEU A 230 28.58 12.28 7.65
N LYS A 231 28.47 11.04 7.19
CA LYS A 231 29.57 10.24 6.67
C LYS A 231 29.34 9.92 5.21
N LYS A 232 30.41 10.01 4.41
CA LYS A 232 30.39 9.68 2.99
C LYS A 232 31.16 8.39 2.72
N MET A 233 30.51 7.42 2.09
CA MET A 233 31.15 6.20 1.59
C MET A 233 30.98 6.14 0.06
N GLY A 234 31.98 6.63 -0.66
CA GLY A 234 31.89 6.78 -2.12
C GLY A 234 30.82 7.80 -2.51
N ASN A 235 29.77 7.34 -3.19
CA ASN A 235 28.61 8.18 -3.58
C ASN A 235 27.44 8.12 -2.59
N MET A 236 27.53 7.29 -1.55
CA MET A 236 26.49 7.14 -0.53
C MET A 236 26.78 8.03 0.67
N VAL A 237 25.72 8.62 1.21
CA VAL A 237 25.75 9.52 2.37
C VAL A 237 24.83 8.95 3.44
N THR A 238 25.34 8.87 4.67
CA THR A 238 24.61 8.44 5.88
C THR A 238 24.82 9.43 7.01
N LEU A 239 23.98 9.39 8.04
CA LEU A 239 24.27 10.10 9.29
C LEU A 239 25.56 9.54 9.90
N ALA A 240 26.35 10.40 10.53
CA ALA A 240 27.45 9.94 11.37
C ALA A 240 26.88 9.14 12.55
N GLU A 241 27.37 7.92 12.75
CA GLU A 241 27.08 7.18 13.98
C GLU A 241 27.65 7.96 15.17
N LEU A 242 26.80 8.33 16.12
CA LEU A 242 27.24 8.87 17.41
C LEU A 242 28.08 7.79 18.10
N ALA A 243 29.35 8.11 18.38
CA ALA A 243 30.25 7.28 19.17
C ALA A 243 29.84 7.23 20.65
#